data_AF-A0A2E3H2R0-F1
#
_entry.id   AF-A0A2E3H2R0-F1
#
_cell.length_a   1.000
_cell.length_b   1.000
_cell.length_c   1.000
_cell.angle_alpha   90.00
_cell.angle_beta   90.00
_cell.angle_gamma   90.00
#
_symmetry.space_group_name_H-M   'P 1'
#
loop_
_entity.id
_entity.type
_entity.pdbx_description
1 polymer ?
#
loop_
_entity_poly.entity_id
_entity_poly.type
_entity_poly.pdbx_seq_one_letter_code
_entity_poly.pdbx_strand_id
1 'polypeptide(L)'
;MIARGEPGNTVYIGRTWGAKGIRHRIRTFHRSATTGQKGHAGGVTFHGVFDGDTTALFVSVHMPDGIDPKPEILHPYIAYAERRLIWEHVEAHGGLPVCNSE
;
A
#
# COMPACT_ATOMS: atom_id res chain seq x y z
N MET A 1 2.46 0.94 3.70
CA MET A 1 1.32 0.18 4.24
C MET A 1 0.26 1.15 4.71
N ILE A 2 -1.01 0.75 4.66
CA ILE A 2 -2.15 1.48 5.20
C ILE A 2 -2.89 0.54 6.15
N ALA A 3 -3.15 1.01 7.37
CA ALA A 3 -3.94 0.31 8.37
C ALA A 3 -5.17 1.15 8.77
N ARG A 4 -6.21 0.51 9.31
CA ARG A 4 -7.47 1.17 9.68
C ARG A 4 -7.89 0.84 11.10
N GLY A 5 -8.32 1.86 11.85
CA GLY A 5 -8.79 1.74 13.24
C GLY A 5 -7.63 1.67 14.23
N GLU A 6 -6.66 0.78 13.99
CA GLU A 6 -5.42 0.66 14.74
C GLU A 6 -4.23 0.34 13.82
N PRO A 7 -2.98 0.67 14.22
CA PRO A 7 -1.81 0.46 13.38
C PRO A 7 -1.53 -1.00 12.97
N GLY A 8 -1.96 -1.98 13.78
CA GLY A 8 -1.78 -3.40 13.50
C GLY A 8 -2.72 -3.95 12.43
N ASN A 9 -3.87 -3.31 12.21
CA ASN A 9 -4.90 -3.77 11.28
C ASN A 9 -4.61 -3.31 9.85
N THR A 10 -3.59 -3.92 9.23
CA THR A 10 -3.14 -3.58 7.87
C THR A 10 -4.19 -4.00 6.84
N VAL A 11 -4.68 -3.03 6.07
CA VAL A 11 -5.70 -3.25 5.02
C VAL A 11 -5.11 -3.19 3.62
N TYR A 12 -3.96 -2.52 3.43
CA TYR A 12 -3.32 -2.39 2.12
C TYR A 12 -1.79 -2.27 2.23
N ILE A 13 -1.08 -3.03 1.41
CA ILE A 13 0.37 -2.94 1.21
C ILE A 13 0.61 -2.62 -0.26
N GLY A 14 1.49 -1.65 -0.53
CA GLY A 14 1.83 -1.31 -1.89
C GLY A 14 3.17 -0.62 -2.00
N ARG A 15 3.73 -0.67 -3.19
CA ARG A 15 5.00 -0.04 -3.55
C ARG A 15 4.85 1.21 -4.41
N THR A 16 5.91 2.00 -4.43
CA THR A 16 6.11 3.10 -5.38
C THR A 16 7.60 3.35 -5.62
N TRP A 17 7.94 3.77 -6.82
CA TRP A 17 9.27 4.23 -7.21
C TRP A 17 9.14 5.33 -8.28
N GLY A 18 10.23 6.03 -8.56
CA GLY A 18 10.31 7.08 -9.58
C GLY A 18 9.83 8.46 -9.13
N ALA A 19 9.85 9.41 -10.07
CA ALA A 19 9.76 10.86 -9.80
C ALA A 19 8.48 11.33 -9.08
N LYS A 20 7.38 10.58 -9.19
CA LYS A 20 6.11 10.93 -8.54
C LYS A 20 6.11 10.59 -7.03
N GLY A 21 6.84 9.55 -6.64
CA GLY A 21 7.06 9.13 -5.26
C GLY A 21 5.80 8.85 -4.41
N ILE A 22 6.03 8.80 -3.10
CA ILE A 22 5.03 8.42 -2.09
C ILE A 22 3.84 9.39 -2.01
N ARG A 23 4.08 10.69 -2.14
CA ARG A 23 3.02 11.71 -2.09
C ARG A 23 1.98 11.49 -3.18
N HIS A 24 2.42 11.19 -4.40
CA HIS A 24 1.51 10.89 -5.49
C HIS A 24 0.71 9.61 -5.23
N ARG A 25 1.38 8.56 -4.72
CA ARG A 25 0.74 7.27 -4.44
C ARG A 25 -0.34 7.38 -3.36
N ILE A 26 -0.07 8.10 -2.28
CA ILE A 26 -1.06 8.36 -1.22
C ILE A 26 -2.23 9.17 -1.78
N ARG A 27 -1.95 10.23 -2.56
CA ARG A 27 -3.01 11.04 -3.18
C ARG A 27 -3.92 10.23 -4.11
N THR A 28 -3.35 9.37 -4.95
CA THR A 28 -4.16 8.56 -5.88
C THR A 28 -4.94 7.47 -5.14
N PHE A 29 -4.35 6.85 -4.12
CA PHE A 29 -5.09 5.95 -3.21
C PHE A 29 -6.27 6.68 -2.58
N HIS A 30 -6.03 7.82 -1.93
CA HIS A 30 -7.05 8.57 -1.19
C HIS A 30 -8.20 9.01 -2.10
N ARG A 31 -7.90 9.54 -3.31
CA ARG A 31 -8.93 9.88 -4.30
C ARG A 31 -9.80 8.68 -4.65
N SER A 32 -9.19 7.54 -4.99
CA SER A 32 -9.96 6.34 -5.34
C SER A 32 -10.74 5.79 -4.15
N ALA A 33 -10.18 5.84 -2.95
CA ALA A 33 -10.83 5.42 -1.71
C ALA A 33 -12.06 6.26 -1.38
N THR A 34 -12.00 7.58 -1.51
CA THR A 34 -13.13 8.46 -1.16
C THR A 34 -14.20 8.55 -2.25
N THR A 35 -13.83 8.39 -3.53
CA THR A 35 -14.75 8.64 -4.65
C THR A 35 -15.19 7.40 -5.43
N GLY A 36 -14.56 6.23 -5.17
CA GLY A 36 -14.75 5.03 -5.98
C GLY A 36 -14.19 5.13 -7.41
N GLN A 37 -13.64 6.28 -7.81
CA GLN A 37 -13.14 6.49 -9.17
C GLN A 37 -11.87 5.66 -9.43
N LYS A 38 -11.78 5.12 -10.65
CA LYS A 38 -10.57 4.43 -11.13
C LYS A 38 -9.36 5.37 -11.08
N GLY A 39 -8.21 4.81 -10.70
CA GLY A 39 -6.94 5.55 -10.56
C GLY A 39 -5.95 4.89 -9.62
N HIS A 40 -6.45 4.08 -8.68
CA HIS A 40 -5.64 3.25 -7.80
C HIS A 40 -6.42 2.00 -7.37
N ALA A 41 -5.97 0.81 -7.79
CA ALA A 41 -6.69 -0.45 -7.56
C ALA A 41 -7.06 -0.68 -6.08
N GLY A 42 -6.07 -0.65 -5.17
CA GLY A 42 -6.36 -0.82 -3.74
C GLY A 42 -7.22 0.31 -3.13
N GLY A 43 -7.30 1.47 -3.78
CA GLY A 43 -8.18 2.56 -3.33
C GLY A 43 -9.62 2.29 -3.77
N VAL A 44 -9.81 1.77 -4.99
CA VAL A 44 -11.12 1.32 -5.47
C VAL A 44 -11.64 0.16 -4.61
N THR A 45 -10.80 -0.83 -4.30
CA THR A 45 -11.16 -1.92 -3.39
C THR A 45 -11.53 -1.39 -2.01
N PHE A 46 -10.73 -0.45 -1.47
CA PHE A 46 -11.05 0.20 -0.20
C PHE A 46 -12.43 0.86 -0.21
N HIS A 47 -12.76 1.60 -1.27
CA HIS A 47 -14.08 2.25 -1.41
C HIS A 47 -15.20 1.22 -1.34
N GLY A 48 -15.08 0.10 -2.05
CA GLY A 48 -16.10 -0.95 -2.05
C GLY A 48 -16.22 -1.69 -0.71
N VAL A 49 -15.11 -1.89 0.01
CA VAL A 49 -15.08 -2.62 1.29
C VAL A 49 -15.55 -1.74 2.46
N PHE A 50 -15.18 -0.46 2.46
CA PHE A 50 -15.39 0.45 3.58
C PHE A 50 -16.29 1.65 3.26
N ASP A 51 -17.03 1.60 2.16
CA ASP A 51 -17.94 2.67 1.69
C ASP A 51 -17.27 4.06 1.62
N GLY A 52 -15.98 4.07 1.30
CA GLY A 52 -15.15 5.28 1.25
C GLY A 52 -14.88 5.96 2.59
N ASP A 53 -15.19 5.32 3.71
CA ASP A 53 -14.85 5.83 5.04
C ASP A 53 -13.34 5.79 5.30
N THR A 54 -12.72 6.96 5.17
CA THR A 54 -11.28 7.17 5.38
C THR A 54 -10.92 7.66 6.79
N THR A 55 -11.85 7.55 7.75
CA THR A 55 -11.53 7.83 9.15
C THR A 55 -10.53 6.81 9.72
N ALA A 56 -9.71 7.27 10.67
CA ALA A 56 -8.75 6.43 11.42
C ALA A 56 -7.79 5.61 10.54
N LEU A 57 -7.25 6.21 9.46
CA LEU A 57 -6.21 5.59 8.66
C LEU A 57 -4.81 5.90 9.20
N PHE A 58 -3.98 4.86 9.29
CA PHE A 58 -2.57 4.95 9.63
C PHE A 58 -1.73 4.61 8.40
N VAL A 59 -0.68 5.37 8.16
CA VAL A 59 0.25 5.16 7.04
C VAL A 59 1.65 4.92 7.59
N SER A 60 2.24 3.79 7.21
CA SER A 60 3.63 3.45 7.49
C SER A 60 4.39 3.30 6.18
N VAL A 61 5.61 3.82 6.12
CA VAL A 61 6.44 3.83 4.91
C VAL A 61 7.79 3.17 5.20
N HIS A 62 8.24 2.36 4.25
CA HIS A 62 9.61 1.85 4.21
C HIS A 62 10.36 2.63 3.14
N MET A 63 11.43 3.32 3.55
CA MET A 63 12.36 4.00 2.66
C MET A 63 13.65 3.18 2.64
N PRO A 64 14.06 2.61 1.49
CA PRO A 64 15.31 1.88 1.40
C PRO A 64 16.47 2.79 1.84
N ASP A 65 17.23 2.35 2.84
CA ASP A 65 18.46 3.01 3.29
C ASP A 65 19.65 2.09 3.01
N GLY A 66 20.79 2.67 2.63
CA GLY A 66 22.00 1.93 2.27
C GLY A 66 21.90 1.05 1.00
N ILE A 67 20.88 1.25 0.16
CA ILE A 67 20.72 0.56 -1.13
C ILE A 67 21.17 1.47 -2.26
N ASP A 68 21.93 0.93 -3.24
CA ASP A 68 22.33 1.68 -4.43
C ASP A 68 21.07 2.20 -5.16
N PRO A 69 20.95 3.53 -5.39
CA PRO A 69 19.77 4.13 -5.99
C PRO A 69 19.58 3.81 -7.48
N LYS A 70 20.53 3.12 -8.12
CA LYS A 70 20.39 2.62 -9.48
C LYS A 70 19.07 1.85 -9.66
N PRO A 71 18.23 2.19 -10.65
CA PRO A 71 16.93 1.56 -10.86
C PRO A 71 16.96 0.03 -10.93
N GLU A 72 18.00 -0.54 -11.54
CA GLU A 72 18.23 -1.98 -11.68
C GLU A 72 18.52 -2.70 -10.35
N ILE A 73 18.88 -1.96 -9.29
CA ILE A 73 19.08 -2.49 -7.93
C ILE A 73 17.89 -2.11 -7.03
N LEU A 74 17.49 -0.84 -7.04
CA LEU A 74 16.48 -0.30 -6.16
C LEU A 74 15.07 -0.85 -6.46
N HIS A 75 14.67 -0.96 -7.73
CA HIS A 75 13.31 -1.43 -8.07
C HIS A 75 13.10 -2.90 -7.68
N PRO A 76 14.02 -3.84 -7.98
CA PRO A 76 13.89 -5.21 -7.48
C PRO A 76 13.84 -5.29 -5.95
N TYR A 77 14.64 -4.48 -5.24
CA TYR A 77 14.58 -4.41 -3.78
C TYR A 77 13.20 -3.96 -3.28
N ILE A 78 12.65 -2.88 -3.82
CA ILE A 78 11.31 -2.39 -3.44
C ILE A 78 10.24 -3.43 -3.75
N ALA A 79 10.35 -4.13 -4.88
CA ALA A 79 9.43 -5.21 -5.25
C ALA A 79 9.52 -6.39 -4.27
N TYR A 80 10.73 -6.78 -3.90
CA TYR A 80 10.97 -7.80 -2.88
C TYR A 80 10.39 -7.40 -1.53
N ALA A 81 10.67 -6.18 -1.06
CA ALA A 81 10.18 -5.68 0.23
C ALA A 81 8.64 -5.66 0.31
N GLU A 82 7.97 -5.22 -0.76
CA GLU A 82 6.50 -5.29 -0.85
C GLU A 82 5.99 -6.73 -0.74
N ARG A 83 6.57 -7.66 -1.51
CA ARG A 83 6.11 -9.05 -1.52
C ARG A 83 6.41 -9.78 -0.22
N ARG A 84 7.53 -9.47 0.43
CA ARG A 84 7.87 -9.98 1.76
C ARG A 84 6.85 -9.52 2.80
N LEU A 85 6.49 -8.23 2.82
CA LEU A 85 5.49 -7.71 3.77
C LEU A 85 4.08 -8.28 3.53
N ILE A 86 3.70 -8.49 2.25
CA ILE A 86 2.44 -9.18 1.93
C ILE A 86 2.48 -10.62 2.45
N TRP A 87 3.58 -11.34 2.24
CA TRP A 87 3.73 -12.71 2.73
C TRP A 87 3.68 -12.79 4.26
N GLU A 88 4.37 -11.89 4.98
CA GLU A 88 4.32 -11.82 6.44
C GLU A 88 2.90 -11.57 6.96
N HIS A 89 2.11 -10.73 6.26
CA HIS A 89 0.71 -10.54 6.59
C HIS A 89 -0.11 -11.83 6.39
N VAL A 90 0.13 -12.56 5.29
CA VAL A 90 -0.52 -13.85 5.01
C VAL A 90 -0.16 -14.89 6.07
N GLU A 91 1.12 -14.99 6.46
CA GLU A 91 1.57 -15.90 7.52
C GLU A 91 0.88 -15.61 8.86
N ALA A 92 0.69 -14.32 9.19
CA ALA A 92 0.09 -13.91 10.46
C ALA A 92 -1.45 -13.97 10.48
N HIS A 93 -2.13 -13.77 9.34
CA HIS A 93 -3.59 -13.58 9.30
C HIS A 93 -4.33 -14.58 8.39
N GLY A 94 -3.62 -15.44 7.67
CA GLY A 94 -4.19 -16.48 6.81
C GLY A 94 -4.72 -15.99 5.45
N GLY A 95 -4.43 -14.76 5.04
CA GLY A 95 -4.89 -14.21 3.77
C GLY A 95 -4.21 -12.88 3.40
N LEU A 96 -4.49 -12.37 2.20
CA LEU A 96 -4.01 -11.06 1.77
C LEU A 96 -4.67 -9.94 2.60
N PRO A 97 -4.02 -8.76 2.73
CA PRO A 97 -4.72 -7.58 3.20
C PRO A 97 -5.97 -7.33 2.34
N VAL A 98 -7.09 -6.96 2.97
CA VAL A 98 -8.41 -6.91 2.32
C VAL A 98 -8.48 -6.03 1.07
N CYS A 99 -7.62 -5.02 0.94
CA CYS A 99 -7.54 -4.14 -0.23
C CYS A 99 -6.41 -4.50 -1.20
N ASN A 100 -5.71 -5.61 -1.00
CA ASN A 100 -4.76 -6.17 -1.96
C ASN A 100 -5.46 -7.21 -2.86
N SER A 101 -4.96 -7.34 -4.09
CA SER A 101 -5.32 -8.41 -5.02
C SER A 101 -4.05 -9.04 -5.57
N GLU A 102 -4.14 -10.30 -6.04
CA GLU A 102 -3.04 -10.96 -6.76
C GLU A 102 -2.82 -10.39 -8.17
#